data_AF-A0A1E5CXM0-F1
#
_entry.id   AF-A0A1E5CXM0-F1
#
_cell.length_a   1.000
_cell.length_b   1.000
_cell.length_c   1.000
_cell.angle_alpha   90.00
_cell.angle_beta   90.00
_cell.angle_gamma   90.00
#
_symmetry.space_group_name_H-M   'P 1'
#
loop_
_entity.id
_entity.type
_entity.pdbx_description
1 polymer ?
#
loop_
_entity_poly.entity_id
_entity_poly.type
_entity_poly.pdbx_seq_one_letter_code
_entity_poly.pdbx_strand_id
1 'polypeptide(L)'
;MKSMALLGACITLFSGITHAQSTPSTGYFIDAPVSGLYYQTSSGLSGVTNKGKYQYNPNDVVSFFLGSDESSYLLTTLSSQKIITPSLATTQPSRSINITRLLLSLDSTPLNQEEIVLASRLLSDPNFQQKLKNIDLSFLNSSSQDLGIPLVSVKTAVEHLNQSQEYIQKNFTSDDVIYQPLNTRLSNIIIKKKDWSGKLCAYDLRYRKHPKYTPPFGSMSYQITNDSMIQYPSVGDYFNGCYLDLNKQYKEIVIEPIGNFAQQQGLVGCAQDGCTRNDLNGFSIENYSDEGKWKYRTVALSFDPSTQLLMEKVQGLGPTEKIQHNNQTEMLWFTYPEIKGNNISYQGIWQKTQYLSDNTTQQCLLIKQRQIFLTEKENTDCPTDISQYSIDVTDQYPDMWWLESSQGSATLAQMNILVRWYNKDSQPQYTTWEYLPAGESWDQGVLYRYRQEKRIQQDGSEQLETFKISEFKKIAGAA
;
A
#
# COMPACT_ATOMS: atom_id res chain seq x y z
N MET A 1 44.57 -69.08 29.13
CA MET A 1 44.82 -68.07 28.08
C MET A 1 43.55 -67.23 27.92
N LYS A 2 43.64 -65.93 28.19
CA LYS A 2 42.53 -64.97 28.13
C LYS A 2 42.17 -64.70 26.67
N SER A 3 40.89 -64.82 26.31
CA SER A 3 40.34 -64.26 25.08
C SER A 3 39.31 -63.19 25.44
N MET A 4 39.48 -62.05 24.78
CA MET A 4 38.85 -60.76 25.01
C MET A 4 37.70 -60.63 24.00
N ALA A 5 36.48 -60.39 24.48
CA ALA A 5 35.33 -60.06 23.64
C ALA A 5 34.83 -58.66 24.05
N LEU A 6 34.96 -57.72 23.11
CA LEU A 6 34.55 -56.33 23.23
C LEU A 6 33.03 -56.25 22.97
N LEU A 7 32.25 -55.78 23.95
CA LEU A 7 30.86 -55.34 23.74
C LEU A 7 30.88 -53.83 23.45
N GLY A 8 30.40 -53.43 22.28
CA GLY A 8 30.16 -52.03 21.92
C GLY A 8 28.86 -51.52 22.54
N ALA A 9 28.93 -50.41 23.27
CA ALA A 9 27.78 -49.65 23.73
C ALA A 9 27.59 -48.42 22.83
N CYS A 10 26.44 -48.35 22.15
CA CYS A 10 26.01 -47.24 21.33
C CYS A 10 25.41 -46.16 22.24
N ILE A 11 26.05 -44.99 22.34
CA ILE A 11 25.52 -43.82 23.05
C ILE A 11 24.89 -42.90 22.00
N THR A 12 23.57 -42.86 21.94
CA THR A 12 22.82 -41.89 21.14
C THR A 12 22.77 -40.55 21.87
N LEU A 13 23.53 -39.58 21.39
CA LEU A 13 23.45 -38.17 21.81
C LEU A 13 22.25 -37.51 21.12
N PHE A 14 21.21 -37.20 21.89
CA PHE A 14 20.16 -36.27 21.47
C PHE A 14 20.69 -34.84 21.60
N SER A 15 21.10 -34.25 20.48
CA SER A 15 21.38 -32.82 20.38
C SER A 15 20.06 -32.06 20.31
N GLY A 16 19.57 -31.58 21.45
CA GLY A 16 18.50 -30.60 21.49
C GLY A 16 19.01 -29.27 20.94
N ILE A 17 18.54 -28.87 19.76
CA ILE A 17 18.77 -27.53 19.21
C ILE A 17 17.88 -26.56 20.00
N THR A 18 18.44 -25.87 20.99
CA THR A 18 17.81 -24.71 21.61
C THR A 18 17.76 -23.59 20.58
N HIS A 19 16.58 -23.33 19.99
CA HIS A 19 16.32 -22.09 19.27
C HIS A 19 16.44 -20.93 20.27
N ALA A 20 17.43 -20.06 20.08
CA ALA A 20 17.49 -18.80 20.81
C ALA A 20 16.25 -17.99 20.43
N GLN A 21 15.29 -17.83 21.34
CA GLN A 21 14.19 -16.90 21.17
C GLN A 21 14.75 -15.49 21.16
N SER A 22 14.82 -14.86 19.99
CA SER A 22 15.03 -13.42 19.87
C SER A 22 13.93 -12.70 20.65
N THR A 23 14.30 -11.73 21.48
CA THR A 23 13.31 -10.90 22.17
C THR A 23 12.55 -10.07 21.13
N PRO A 24 11.20 -10.10 21.12
CA PRO A 24 10.41 -9.28 20.21
C PRO A 24 10.76 -7.79 20.32
N SER A 25 10.76 -7.10 19.19
CA SER A 25 10.89 -5.65 19.10
C SER A 25 9.53 -4.97 19.31
N THR A 26 9.54 -3.75 19.83
CA THR A 26 8.33 -2.95 20.04
C THR A 26 8.17 -1.90 18.95
N GLY A 27 7.02 -1.91 18.29
CA GLY A 27 6.59 -0.90 17.32
C GLY A 27 5.40 -0.09 17.82
N TYR A 28 5.02 0.96 17.09
CA TYR A 28 3.91 1.84 17.43
C TYR A 28 3.06 2.20 16.20
N PHE A 29 1.74 2.08 16.31
CA PHE A 29 0.80 2.68 15.35
C PHE A 29 0.43 4.10 15.80
N ILE A 30 0.77 5.12 14.99
CA ILE A 30 0.68 6.55 15.33
C ILE A 30 -0.17 7.30 14.29
N ASP A 31 -1.28 7.83 14.80
CA ASP A 31 -2.19 8.86 14.27
C ASP A 31 -2.65 9.68 15.49
N ALA A 32 -1.70 10.22 16.25
CA ALA A 32 -1.60 10.07 17.71
C ALA A 32 -1.50 8.58 18.13
N PRO A 33 -0.85 8.21 19.24
CA PRO A 33 -0.82 6.83 19.71
C PRO A 33 -2.23 6.19 19.66
N VAL A 34 -2.41 5.14 18.86
CA VAL A 34 -3.72 4.51 18.68
C VAL A 34 -3.83 3.30 19.61
N SER A 35 -4.83 3.30 20.48
CA SER A 35 -5.17 2.19 21.38
C SER A 35 -6.41 1.45 20.90
N GLY A 36 -6.36 0.12 20.95
CA GLY A 36 -7.50 -0.74 20.64
C GLY A 36 -7.48 -1.41 19.26
N LEU A 37 -6.45 -1.22 18.45
CA LEU A 37 -6.23 -2.02 17.24
C LEU A 37 -5.76 -3.42 17.62
N TYR A 38 -6.44 -4.46 17.15
CA TYR A 38 -5.89 -5.82 17.19
C TYR A 38 -4.79 -5.93 16.12
N TYR A 39 -3.70 -6.62 16.43
CA TYR A 39 -2.64 -6.92 15.48
C TYR A 39 -2.23 -8.38 15.52
N GLN A 40 -1.73 -8.87 14.39
CA GLN A 40 -1.15 -10.20 14.24
C GLN A 40 0.04 -10.12 13.28
N THR A 41 1.11 -10.84 13.60
CA THR A 41 2.33 -10.89 12.80
C THR A 41 2.49 -12.25 12.11
N SER A 42 3.29 -12.29 11.04
CA SER A 42 3.66 -13.52 10.33
C SER A 42 4.34 -14.56 11.22
N SER A 43 5.05 -14.14 12.27
CA SER A 43 5.66 -15.04 13.26
C SER A 43 4.69 -15.55 14.34
N GLY A 44 3.43 -15.12 14.31
CA GLY A 44 2.39 -15.55 15.24
C GLY A 44 2.26 -14.71 16.52
N LEU A 45 3.02 -13.61 16.67
CA LEU A 45 2.76 -12.63 17.72
C LEU A 45 1.45 -11.90 17.42
N SER A 46 0.60 -11.74 18.43
CA SER A 46 -0.64 -10.98 18.33
C SER A 46 -0.96 -10.24 19.64
N GLY A 47 -1.88 -9.29 19.56
CA GLY A 47 -2.35 -8.57 20.73
C GLY A 47 -3.20 -7.37 20.36
N VAL A 48 -3.46 -6.50 21.33
CA VAL A 48 -4.16 -5.24 21.13
C VAL A 48 -3.21 -4.10 21.47
N THR A 49 -3.20 -3.08 20.61
CA THR A 49 -2.36 -1.89 20.81
C THR A 49 -2.75 -1.13 22.07
N ASN A 50 -1.73 -0.68 22.80
CA ASN A 50 -1.87 0.20 23.96
C ASN A 50 -0.88 1.35 23.81
N LYS A 51 -1.41 2.57 23.69
CA LYS A 51 -0.66 3.77 23.28
C LYS A 51 0.13 3.50 22.00
N GLY A 52 -0.53 2.92 21.00
CA GLY A 52 0.07 2.51 19.73
C GLY A 52 0.94 1.25 19.79
N LYS A 53 1.39 0.81 20.98
CA LYS A 53 2.43 -0.24 21.10
C LYS A 53 1.96 -1.59 20.55
N TYR A 54 2.83 -2.24 19.78
CA TYR A 54 2.67 -3.63 19.35
C TYR A 54 4.04 -4.34 19.35
N GLN A 55 4.05 -5.67 19.31
CA GLN A 55 5.28 -6.48 19.28
C GLN A 55 5.46 -7.14 17.91
N TYR A 56 6.70 -7.23 17.46
CA TYR A 56 7.06 -7.88 16.20
C TYR A 56 8.49 -8.43 16.25
N ASN A 57 8.78 -9.45 15.44
CA ASN A 57 10.15 -9.88 15.17
C ASN A 57 10.67 -9.20 13.90
N PRO A 58 11.99 -8.98 13.75
CA PRO A 58 12.55 -8.46 12.51
C PRO A 58 12.04 -9.25 11.29
N ASN A 59 11.70 -8.54 10.22
CA ASN A 59 11.12 -9.05 8.98
C ASN A 59 9.69 -9.61 9.11
N ASP A 60 9.02 -9.45 10.25
CA ASP A 60 7.60 -9.77 10.31
C ASP A 60 6.80 -8.89 9.35
N VAL A 61 5.74 -9.45 8.80
CA VAL A 61 4.60 -8.71 8.27
C VAL A 61 3.54 -8.65 9.35
N VAL A 62 2.92 -7.47 9.52
CA VAL A 62 1.90 -7.21 10.53
C VAL A 62 0.59 -6.80 9.87
N SER A 63 -0.51 -7.36 10.34
CA SER A 63 -1.87 -6.99 9.98
C SER A 63 -2.54 -6.28 11.16
N PHE A 64 -3.18 -5.14 10.92
CA PHE A 64 -3.94 -4.39 11.92
C PHE A 64 -5.44 -4.43 11.62
N PHE A 65 -6.25 -4.63 12.65
CA PHE A 65 -7.69 -4.79 12.55
C PHE A 65 -8.42 -3.82 13.49
N LEU A 66 -9.54 -3.28 13.02
CA LEU A 66 -10.48 -2.51 13.82
C LEU A 66 -11.48 -3.45 14.50
N GLY A 67 -11.14 -3.98 15.68
CA GLY A 67 -11.99 -4.90 16.44
C GLY A 67 -11.19 -5.78 17.40
N SER A 68 -11.74 -6.93 17.77
CA SER A 68 -11.18 -7.81 18.80
C SER A 68 -10.16 -8.83 18.29
N ASP A 69 -10.21 -9.18 17.00
CA ASP A 69 -9.51 -10.32 16.43
C ASP A 69 -9.37 -10.21 14.90
N GLU A 70 -8.75 -11.22 14.28
CA GLU A 70 -8.50 -11.34 12.84
C GLU A 70 -9.77 -11.45 11.98
N SER A 71 -10.93 -11.73 12.58
CA SER A 71 -12.21 -11.73 11.87
C SER A 71 -12.80 -10.32 11.72
N SER A 72 -12.25 -9.33 12.41
CA SER A 72 -12.68 -7.93 12.36
C SER A 72 -12.25 -7.24 11.06
N TYR A 73 -12.62 -5.97 10.87
CA TYR A 73 -12.22 -5.19 9.69
C TYR A 73 -10.69 -5.06 9.59
N LEU A 74 -10.09 -5.65 8.54
CA LEU A 74 -8.66 -5.47 8.25
C LEU A 74 -8.40 -4.04 7.77
N LEU A 75 -7.68 -3.28 8.57
CA LEU A 75 -7.29 -1.91 8.24
C LEU A 75 -6.15 -1.91 7.21
N THR A 76 -5.11 -2.71 7.45
CA THR A 76 -3.92 -2.81 6.59
C THR A 76 -3.06 -4.02 6.93
N THR A 77 -2.24 -4.46 5.97
CA THR A 77 -1.15 -5.44 6.14
C THR A 77 0.11 -4.89 5.50
N LEU A 78 1.21 -4.84 6.25
CA LEU A 78 2.48 -4.23 5.83
C LEU A 78 3.67 -4.83 6.58
N SER A 79 4.89 -4.62 6.09
CA SER A 79 6.10 -4.97 6.84
C SER A 79 6.10 -4.26 8.20
N SER A 80 6.45 -4.99 9.24
CA SER A 80 6.56 -4.47 10.59
C SER A 80 7.68 -3.44 10.70
N GLN A 81 7.40 -2.33 11.37
CA GLN A 81 8.34 -1.23 11.55
C GLN A 81 8.25 -0.65 12.95
N LYS A 82 9.23 0.14 13.36
CA LYS A 82 9.14 0.82 14.66
C LYS A 82 7.93 1.78 14.72
N ILE A 83 7.60 2.43 13.62
CA ILE A 83 6.49 3.39 13.52
C ILE A 83 5.66 3.11 12.28
N ILE A 84 4.37 2.91 12.46
CA ILE A 84 3.36 2.80 11.40
C ILE A 84 2.42 3.97 11.55
N THR A 85 2.04 4.60 10.44
CA THR A 85 1.04 5.67 10.40
C THR A 85 -0.02 5.36 9.34
N PRO A 86 -1.17 6.04 9.33
CA PRO A 86 -2.15 5.92 8.24
C PRO A 86 -1.55 6.10 6.84
N SER A 87 -0.51 6.94 6.72
CA SER A 87 0.21 7.15 5.46
C SER A 87 1.09 5.96 5.04
N LEU A 88 1.45 5.02 5.91
CA LEU A 88 2.11 3.77 5.51
C LEU A 88 1.11 2.67 5.13
N ALA A 89 -0.13 2.77 5.59
CA ALA A 89 -1.11 1.70 5.55
C ALA A 89 -1.77 1.44 4.18
N THR A 90 -1.45 2.22 3.15
CA THR A 90 -2.16 2.22 1.86
C THR A 90 -1.33 2.87 0.75
N THR A 91 -1.58 2.50 -0.50
CA THR A 91 -0.99 3.18 -1.68
C THR A 91 -1.89 4.30 -2.25
N GLN A 92 -3.06 4.51 -1.67
CA GLN A 92 -4.02 5.55 -2.08
C GLN A 92 -3.84 6.81 -1.21
N PRO A 93 -3.58 8.00 -1.81
CA PRO A 93 -3.49 9.24 -1.05
C PRO A 93 -4.76 9.53 -0.24
N SER A 94 -5.92 9.45 -0.89
CA SER A 94 -7.24 9.68 -0.29
C SER A 94 -7.56 8.71 0.86
N ARG A 95 -7.22 7.42 0.70
CA ARG A 95 -7.39 6.41 1.75
C ARG A 95 -6.58 6.71 3.01
N SER A 96 -5.39 7.32 2.89
CA SER A 96 -4.54 7.66 4.04
C SER A 96 -5.26 8.65 4.96
N ILE A 97 -5.84 9.70 4.38
CA ILE A 97 -6.64 10.70 5.10
C ILE A 97 -7.93 10.06 5.64
N ASN A 98 -8.59 9.21 4.86
CA ASN A 98 -9.84 8.59 5.29
C ASN A 98 -9.66 7.54 6.40
N ILE A 99 -8.50 6.85 6.48
CA ILE A 99 -8.14 6.05 7.66
C ILE A 99 -8.12 6.95 8.89
N THR A 100 -7.44 8.11 8.81
CA THR A 100 -7.38 9.07 9.92
C THR A 100 -8.75 9.56 10.34
N ARG A 101 -9.58 9.93 9.35
CA ARG A 101 -10.97 10.34 9.59
C ARG A 101 -11.75 9.24 10.31
N LEU A 102 -11.63 7.99 9.88
CA LEU A 102 -12.31 6.88 10.53
C LEU A 102 -11.82 6.67 11.97
N LEU A 103 -10.49 6.66 12.20
CA LEU A 103 -9.91 6.49 13.54
C LEU A 103 -10.37 7.59 14.51
N LEU A 104 -10.32 8.86 14.09
CA LEU A 104 -10.82 9.98 14.90
C LEU A 104 -12.33 9.94 15.13
N SER A 105 -13.10 9.44 14.16
CA SER A 105 -14.57 9.30 14.31
C SER A 105 -14.95 8.13 15.24
N LEU A 106 -14.05 7.17 15.42
CA LEU A 106 -14.19 6.03 16.32
C LEU A 106 -13.53 6.27 17.68
N ASP A 107 -12.95 7.45 17.90
CA ASP A 107 -12.32 7.81 19.17
C ASP A 107 -13.38 7.99 20.26
N SER A 108 -13.21 7.28 21.36
CA SER A 108 -14.04 7.41 22.56
C SER A 108 -13.63 8.57 23.45
N THR A 109 -12.45 9.16 23.20
CA THR A 109 -11.89 10.29 23.96
C THR A 109 -11.52 11.48 23.05
N PRO A 110 -12.42 11.98 22.18
CA PRO A 110 -12.08 12.94 21.12
C PRO A 110 -11.60 14.32 21.59
N LEU A 111 -11.73 14.62 22.89
CA LEU A 111 -11.20 15.85 23.51
C LEU A 111 -9.73 15.71 23.92
N ASN A 112 -9.22 14.47 24.04
CA ASN A 112 -7.84 14.18 24.31
C ASN A 112 -7.09 13.97 22.99
N GLN A 113 -6.26 14.93 22.62
CA GLN A 113 -5.48 14.87 21.37
C GLN A 113 -4.18 14.06 21.51
N GLU A 114 -3.83 13.60 22.72
CA GLU A 114 -2.59 12.85 22.97
C GLU A 114 -2.69 11.36 22.61
N GLU A 115 -3.90 10.82 22.48
CA GLU A 115 -4.15 9.39 22.25
C GLU A 115 -5.52 9.19 21.60
N ILE A 116 -5.60 8.33 20.57
CA ILE A 116 -6.88 7.84 20.04
C ILE A 116 -7.23 6.56 20.78
N VAL A 117 -8.36 6.54 21.48
CA VAL A 117 -8.85 5.34 22.19
C VAL A 117 -10.08 4.81 21.45
N LEU A 118 -9.88 3.74 20.66
CA LEU A 118 -10.94 3.20 19.82
C LEU A 118 -12.13 2.69 20.65
N ALA A 119 -13.34 3.07 20.22
CA ALA A 119 -14.60 2.72 20.87
C ALA A 119 -14.90 1.20 20.80
N SER A 120 -14.34 0.44 21.73
CA SER A 120 -14.41 -1.03 21.78
C SER A 120 -15.83 -1.58 21.72
N ARG A 121 -16.80 -0.92 22.38
CA ARG A 121 -18.21 -1.34 22.36
C ARG A 121 -18.81 -1.29 20.94
N LEU A 122 -18.55 -0.22 20.20
CA LEU A 122 -19.03 -0.07 18.83
C LEU A 122 -18.32 -1.06 17.89
N LEU A 123 -17.01 -1.21 18.06
CA LEU A 123 -16.20 -2.15 17.27
C LEU A 123 -16.52 -3.63 17.57
N SER A 124 -17.09 -3.94 18.73
CA SER A 124 -17.55 -5.30 19.05
C SER A 124 -18.93 -5.64 18.50
N ASP A 125 -19.68 -4.67 17.97
CA ASP A 125 -21.01 -4.91 17.40
C ASP A 125 -20.89 -5.61 16.02
N PRO A 126 -21.43 -6.84 15.86
CA PRO A 126 -21.36 -7.57 14.59
C PRO A 126 -22.00 -6.83 13.41
N ASN A 127 -23.08 -6.10 13.64
CA ASN A 127 -23.74 -5.32 12.59
C ASN A 127 -22.87 -4.13 12.17
N PHE A 128 -22.20 -3.49 13.14
CA PHE A 128 -21.26 -2.42 12.84
C PHE A 128 -20.03 -2.93 12.10
N GLN A 129 -19.47 -4.08 12.52
CA GLN A 129 -18.37 -4.75 11.81
C GLN A 129 -18.74 -5.11 10.37
N GLN A 130 -19.96 -5.60 10.15
CA GLN A 130 -20.44 -5.90 8.80
C GLN A 130 -20.53 -4.64 7.93
N LYS A 131 -21.03 -3.53 8.49
CA LYS A 131 -21.05 -2.24 7.80
C LYS A 131 -19.63 -1.73 7.50
N LEU A 132 -18.71 -1.82 8.46
CA LEU A 132 -17.30 -1.44 8.26
C LEU A 132 -16.66 -2.25 7.12
N LYS A 133 -16.87 -3.56 7.05
CA LYS A 133 -16.35 -4.42 5.98
C LYS A 133 -16.83 -4.05 4.57
N ASN A 134 -17.93 -3.32 4.47
CA ASN A 134 -18.46 -2.86 3.19
C ASN A 134 -17.98 -1.44 2.80
N ILE A 135 -17.21 -0.76 3.66
CA ILE A 135 -16.72 0.58 3.33
C ILE A 135 -15.49 0.53 2.42
N ASP A 136 -15.45 1.43 1.45
CA ASP A 136 -14.23 1.74 0.71
C ASP A 136 -13.62 3.02 1.27
N LEU A 137 -12.50 2.87 1.98
CA LEU A 137 -11.78 3.99 2.55
C LEU A 137 -11.19 4.94 1.50
N SER A 138 -11.09 4.57 0.23
CA SER A 138 -10.71 5.51 -0.82
C SER A 138 -11.82 6.54 -1.10
N PHE A 139 -13.08 6.18 -0.81
CA PHE A 139 -14.28 6.99 -1.10
C PHE A 139 -15.22 7.05 0.11
N LEU A 140 -14.65 7.31 1.30
CA LEU A 140 -15.35 7.18 2.58
C LEU A 140 -16.69 7.96 2.63
N ASN A 141 -16.77 9.17 2.08
CA ASN A 141 -17.99 9.98 2.13
C ASN A 141 -19.19 9.32 1.43
N SER A 142 -18.96 8.59 0.33
CA SER A 142 -20.02 7.84 -0.35
C SER A 142 -20.33 6.52 0.37
N SER A 143 -19.32 5.86 0.92
CA SER A 143 -19.49 4.53 1.53
C SER A 143 -19.89 4.56 3.01
N SER A 144 -19.83 5.71 3.68
CA SER A 144 -20.07 5.82 5.13
C SER A 144 -21.51 6.12 5.52
N GLN A 145 -22.41 6.34 4.56
CA GLN A 145 -23.80 6.73 4.83
C GLN A 145 -24.48 5.74 5.80
N ASP A 146 -24.06 4.47 5.78
CA ASP A 146 -24.63 3.41 6.59
C ASP A 146 -23.96 3.21 7.97
N LEU A 147 -22.79 3.81 8.23
CA LEU A 147 -22.04 3.59 9.48
C LEU A 147 -22.76 4.18 10.70
N GLY A 148 -23.61 5.19 10.52
CA GLY A 148 -24.35 5.80 11.63
C GLY A 148 -23.48 6.57 12.63
N ILE A 149 -22.26 6.95 12.25
CA ILE A 149 -21.36 7.78 13.05
C ILE A 149 -21.07 9.11 12.33
N PRO A 150 -20.91 10.23 13.06
CA PRO A 150 -20.46 11.48 12.44
C PRO A 150 -19.01 11.33 12.00
N LEU A 151 -18.75 11.57 10.72
CA LEU A 151 -17.39 11.54 10.21
C LEU A 151 -16.66 12.87 10.45
N VAL A 152 -15.42 12.76 10.93
CA VAL A 152 -14.46 13.86 10.96
C VAL A 152 -14.22 14.39 9.54
N SER A 153 -14.04 15.71 9.42
CA SER A 153 -13.81 16.37 8.13
C SER A 153 -12.42 16.07 7.56
N VAL A 154 -12.25 16.21 6.23
CA VAL A 154 -10.93 16.09 5.59
C VAL A 154 -9.94 17.10 6.16
N LYS A 155 -10.37 18.35 6.36
CA LYS A 155 -9.52 19.42 6.90
C LYS A 155 -8.98 19.04 8.28
N THR A 156 -9.86 18.62 9.19
CA THR A 156 -9.49 18.22 10.55
C THR A 156 -8.52 17.03 10.55
N ALA A 157 -8.75 16.02 9.70
CA ALA A 157 -7.84 14.88 9.60
C ALA A 157 -6.46 15.25 9.04
N VAL A 158 -6.40 16.16 8.07
CA VAL A 158 -5.12 16.65 7.52
C VAL A 158 -4.33 17.45 8.57
N GLU A 159 -5.02 18.31 9.33
CA GLU A 159 -4.42 19.04 10.45
C GLU A 159 -3.89 18.07 11.52
N HIS A 160 -4.66 17.03 11.85
CA HIS A 160 -4.28 15.99 12.81
C HIS A 160 -3.08 15.15 12.36
N LEU A 161 -3.01 14.77 11.08
CA LEU A 161 -1.85 14.08 10.52
C LEU A 161 -0.58 14.94 10.61
N ASN A 162 -0.70 16.24 10.37
CA ASN A 162 0.43 17.15 10.51
C ASN A 162 0.91 17.26 11.97
N GLN A 163 -0.01 17.35 12.93
CA GLN A 163 0.31 17.31 14.37
C GLN A 163 0.92 15.96 14.79
N SER A 164 0.41 14.86 14.25
CA SER A 164 0.97 13.52 14.47
C SER A 164 2.41 13.42 13.96
N GLN A 165 2.73 14.06 12.84
CA GLN A 165 4.10 14.13 12.34
C GLN A 165 5.02 14.90 13.30
N GLU A 166 4.57 16.02 13.87
CA GLU A 166 5.33 16.77 14.88
C GLU A 166 5.59 15.91 16.14
N TYR A 167 4.58 15.16 16.59
CA TYR A 167 4.73 14.19 17.68
C TYR A 167 5.77 13.11 17.34
N ILE A 168 5.74 12.58 16.11
CA ILE A 168 6.69 11.57 15.66
C ILE A 168 8.12 12.13 15.67
N GLN A 169 8.33 13.34 15.13
CA GLN A 169 9.63 14.00 15.14
C GLN A 169 10.12 14.26 16.56
N LYS A 170 9.24 14.63 17.49
CA LYS A 170 9.66 14.88 18.88
C LYS A 170 10.04 13.61 19.64
N ASN A 171 9.37 12.48 19.39
CA ASN A 171 9.48 11.29 20.23
C ASN A 171 10.23 10.12 19.59
N PHE A 172 10.36 10.09 18.26
CA PHE A 172 10.90 8.96 17.50
C PHE A 172 11.96 9.37 16.48
N THR A 173 12.50 10.58 16.58
CA THR A 173 13.72 10.95 15.84
C THR A 173 14.84 9.99 16.20
N SER A 174 15.54 9.54 15.17
CA SER A 174 16.79 8.79 15.28
C SER A 174 17.75 9.28 14.21
N ASP A 175 19.02 9.39 14.58
CA ASP A 175 20.13 9.66 13.65
C ASP A 175 20.64 8.36 12.99
N ASP A 176 20.02 7.21 13.29
CA ASP A 176 20.36 5.95 12.66
C ASP A 176 20.12 6.01 11.14
N VAL A 177 21.17 5.75 10.38
CA VAL A 177 21.08 5.57 8.93
C VAL A 177 20.39 4.24 8.65
N ILE A 178 19.18 4.31 8.11
CA ILE A 178 18.38 3.13 7.74
C ILE A 178 18.55 2.75 6.27
N TYR A 179 19.06 3.66 5.44
CA TYR A 179 19.27 3.42 4.03
C TYR A 179 20.26 4.43 3.43
N GLN A 180 21.07 4.03 2.45
CA GLN A 180 21.99 4.94 1.76
C GLN A 180 22.17 4.49 0.31
N PRO A 181 21.38 5.02 -0.65
CA PRO A 181 21.42 4.57 -2.05
C PRO A 181 22.54 5.24 -2.85
N LEU A 182 23.65 5.63 -2.22
CA LEU A 182 24.77 6.27 -2.92
C LEU A 182 25.34 5.31 -3.97
N ASN A 183 25.54 5.83 -5.18
CA ASN A 183 25.98 5.06 -6.35
C ASN A 183 25.07 3.87 -6.71
N THR A 184 23.83 3.87 -6.25
CA THR A 184 22.83 2.88 -6.60
C THR A 184 21.91 3.43 -7.68
N ARG A 185 21.66 2.63 -8.72
CA ARG A 185 20.68 2.99 -9.74
C ARG A 185 19.27 2.72 -9.20
N LEU A 186 18.50 3.79 -9.09
CA LEU A 186 17.13 3.79 -8.60
C LEU A 186 16.16 3.94 -9.78
N SER A 187 15.02 3.26 -9.68
CA SER A 187 13.89 3.52 -10.56
C SER A 187 12.73 4.11 -9.76
N ASN A 188 12.05 5.06 -10.38
CA ASN A 188 10.81 5.62 -9.89
C ASN A 188 9.66 5.22 -10.83
N ILE A 189 8.58 4.66 -10.30
CA ILE A 189 7.32 4.45 -11.00
C ILE A 189 6.35 5.52 -10.53
N ILE A 190 5.81 6.30 -11.47
CA ILE A 190 4.89 7.40 -11.17
C ILE A 190 3.51 7.02 -11.67
N ILE A 191 2.49 7.05 -10.81
CA ILE A 191 1.11 6.69 -11.14
C ILE A 191 0.22 7.92 -10.92
N LYS A 192 -0.36 8.44 -11.99
CA LYS A 192 -1.38 9.48 -11.96
C LYS A 192 -2.72 8.82 -11.61
N LYS A 193 -3.29 9.17 -10.47
CA LYS A 193 -4.60 8.64 -10.01
C LYS A 193 -5.74 9.56 -10.41
N LYS A 194 -5.54 10.86 -10.24
CA LYS A 194 -6.52 11.91 -10.51
C LYS A 194 -5.83 13.16 -11.06
N ASP A 195 -6.44 13.83 -12.03
CA ASP A 195 -5.91 15.11 -12.56
C ASP A 195 -6.34 16.32 -11.71
N TRP A 196 -5.88 17.52 -12.08
CA TRP A 196 -6.16 18.75 -11.31
C TRP A 196 -7.65 19.13 -11.29
N SER A 197 -8.41 18.75 -12.33
CA SER A 197 -9.85 19.03 -12.45
C SER A 197 -10.69 18.07 -11.62
N GLY A 198 -10.11 16.92 -11.31
CA GLY A 198 -10.75 15.84 -10.59
C GLY A 198 -11.21 14.68 -11.47
N LYS A 199 -10.67 14.56 -12.70
CA LYS A 199 -10.91 13.40 -13.55
C LYS A 199 -10.08 12.21 -13.07
N LEU A 200 -10.68 11.03 -13.06
CA LEU A 200 -10.02 9.79 -12.67
C LEU A 200 -9.17 9.24 -13.82
N CYS A 201 -7.93 8.89 -13.51
CA CYS A 201 -6.97 8.42 -14.49
C CYS A 201 -7.01 6.89 -14.58
N ALA A 202 -7.88 6.38 -15.45
CA ALA A 202 -8.05 4.96 -15.69
C ALA A 202 -7.18 4.47 -16.85
N TYR A 203 -6.57 3.29 -16.70
CA TYR A 203 -6.02 2.51 -17.81
C TYR A 203 -7.15 1.79 -18.55
N ASP A 204 -7.48 2.26 -19.75
CA ASP A 204 -8.56 1.74 -20.58
C ASP A 204 -8.06 0.55 -21.39
N LEU A 205 -8.50 -0.65 -20.97
CA LEU A 205 -8.04 -1.91 -21.55
C LEU A 205 -8.36 -2.02 -23.03
N ARG A 206 -9.39 -1.32 -23.54
CA ARG A 206 -9.73 -1.34 -24.96
C ARG A 206 -8.59 -0.83 -25.84
N TYR A 207 -7.85 0.17 -25.35
CA TYR A 207 -6.79 0.84 -26.11
C TYR A 207 -5.38 0.38 -25.74
N ARG A 208 -5.23 -0.59 -24.82
CA ARG A 208 -3.92 -1.05 -24.32
C ARG A 208 -2.91 -1.49 -25.40
N LYS A 209 -3.40 -1.93 -26.56
CA LYS A 209 -2.57 -2.35 -27.72
C LYS A 209 -2.47 -1.27 -28.80
N HIS A 210 -3.14 -0.14 -28.64
CA HIS A 210 -3.15 0.94 -29.61
C HIS A 210 -1.85 1.75 -29.51
N PRO A 211 -1.10 1.98 -30.59
CA PRO A 211 0.26 2.55 -30.54
C PRO A 211 0.34 3.99 -30.03
N LYS A 212 -0.77 4.74 -30.10
CA LYS A 212 -0.86 6.11 -29.57
C LYS A 212 -1.46 6.19 -28.17
N TYR A 213 -1.89 5.08 -27.60
CA TYR A 213 -2.46 5.08 -26.25
C TYR A 213 -1.33 5.07 -25.24
N THR A 214 -1.35 6.03 -24.32
CA THR A 214 -0.36 6.12 -23.25
C THR A 214 -1.04 5.90 -21.90
N PRO A 215 -0.40 5.14 -21.00
CA PRO A 215 -0.97 4.86 -19.69
C PRO A 215 -0.95 6.10 -18.77
N PRO A 216 -1.71 6.08 -17.66
CA PRO A 216 -1.60 7.08 -16.60
C PRO A 216 -0.45 6.75 -15.62
N PHE A 217 0.60 6.09 -16.09
CA PHE A 217 1.81 5.86 -15.32
C PHE A 217 3.05 6.00 -16.19
N GLY A 218 4.16 6.38 -15.56
CA GLY A 218 5.45 6.58 -16.19
C GLY A 218 6.57 6.03 -15.32
N SER A 219 7.80 6.20 -15.77
CA SER A 219 8.97 5.81 -15.00
C SER A 219 10.19 6.68 -15.27
N MET A 220 11.02 6.80 -14.24
CA MET A 220 12.31 7.46 -14.26
C MET A 220 13.39 6.51 -13.74
N SER A 221 14.61 6.74 -14.19
CA SER A 221 15.81 6.01 -13.80
C SER A 221 16.87 7.04 -13.45
N TYR A 222 17.42 6.97 -12.25
CA TYR A 222 18.42 7.93 -11.79
C TYR A 222 19.39 7.30 -10.80
N GLN A 223 20.51 7.97 -10.58
CA GLN A 223 21.53 7.58 -9.61
C GLN A 223 22.09 8.84 -8.94
N ILE A 224 22.30 8.74 -7.63
CA ILE A 224 22.93 9.81 -6.86
C ILE A 224 24.38 9.39 -6.61
N THR A 225 25.30 10.29 -6.90
CA THR A 225 26.75 10.13 -6.67
C THR A 225 27.22 11.22 -5.69
N ASN A 226 28.51 11.21 -5.35
CA ASN A 226 29.07 12.24 -4.49
C ASN A 226 29.02 13.65 -5.09
N ASP A 227 29.02 13.78 -6.41
CA ASP A 227 29.17 15.08 -7.07
C ASP A 227 27.97 15.43 -7.97
N SER A 228 27.12 14.45 -8.28
CA SER A 228 26.05 14.60 -9.27
C SER A 228 24.83 13.72 -9.04
N MET A 229 23.68 14.20 -9.51
CA MET A 229 22.54 13.38 -9.84
C MET A 229 22.59 13.06 -11.34
N ILE A 230 22.59 11.77 -11.66
CA ILE A 230 22.61 11.26 -13.02
C ILE A 230 21.23 10.71 -13.33
N GLN A 231 20.51 11.37 -14.24
CA GLN A 231 19.26 10.87 -14.77
C GLN A 231 19.51 10.12 -16.07
N TYR A 232 18.98 8.91 -16.17
CA TYR A 232 19.12 8.06 -17.35
C TYR A 232 17.89 8.15 -18.26
N PRO A 233 18.02 7.74 -19.55
CA PRO A 233 16.88 7.67 -20.46
C PRO A 233 15.74 6.83 -19.88
N SER A 234 14.52 7.36 -19.96
CA SER A 234 13.31 6.73 -19.43
C SER A 234 12.07 7.30 -20.10
N VAL A 235 10.91 6.65 -19.90
CA VAL A 235 9.64 7.10 -20.48
C VAL A 235 9.17 8.45 -19.89
N GLY A 236 9.63 8.77 -18.68
CA GLY A 236 9.40 10.03 -17.98
C GLY A 236 8.13 10.04 -17.14
N ASP A 237 7.80 11.24 -16.64
CA ASP A 237 6.76 11.50 -15.64
C ASP A 237 5.87 12.70 -16.02
N TYR A 238 6.00 13.22 -17.25
CA TYR A 238 5.16 14.31 -17.74
C TYR A 238 3.80 13.80 -18.19
N PHE A 239 2.74 14.25 -17.52
CA PHE A 239 1.35 13.92 -17.86
C PHE A 239 0.60 15.10 -18.45
N ASN A 240 -0.11 14.88 -19.56
CA ASN A 240 -1.16 15.77 -20.04
C ASN A 240 -2.53 15.26 -19.54
N GLY A 241 -2.99 15.84 -18.42
CA GLY A 241 -4.14 15.32 -17.69
C GLY A 241 -3.82 13.94 -17.10
N CYS A 242 -4.47 12.90 -17.65
CA CYS A 242 -4.29 11.51 -17.24
C CYS A 242 -3.36 10.70 -18.17
N TYR A 243 -2.80 11.30 -19.21
CA TYR A 243 -2.04 10.56 -20.22
C TYR A 243 -0.56 10.96 -20.19
N LEU A 244 0.33 9.97 -20.15
CA LEU A 244 1.77 10.21 -20.24
C LEU A 244 2.12 10.84 -21.60
N ASP A 245 2.91 11.91 -21.59
CA ASP A 245 3.38 12.60 -22.79
C ASP A 245 4.75 12.06 -23.23
N LEU A 246 4.74 11.11 -24.16
CA LEU A 246 5.95 10.49 -24.70
C LEU A 246 6.84 11.45 -25.50
N ASN A 247 6.36 12.66 -25.85
CA ASN A 247 7.22 13.67 -26.48
C ASN A 247 8.18 14.32 -25.47
N LYS A 248 7.85 14.23 -24.18
CA LYS A 248 8.64 14.72 -23.04
C LYS A 248 9.45 13.61 -22.36
N GLN A 249 9.59 12.46 -23.00
CA GLN A 249 10.45 11.37 -22.51
C GLN A 249 11.90 11.83 -22.41
N TYR A 250 12.63 11.27 -21.45
CA TYR A 250 14.05 11.53 -21.26
C TYR A 250 14.82 10.61 -22.21
N LYS A 251 15.50 11.20 -23.20
CA LYS A 251 16.18 10.44 -24.27
C LYS A 251 17.69 10.29 -24.06
N GLU A 252 18.25 11.18 -23.26
CA GLU A 252 19.70 11.29 -23.06
C GLU A 252 19.99 11.22 -21.56
N ILE A 253 21.26 10.94 -21.24
CA ILE A 253 21.73 11.03 -19.86
C ILE A 253 21.88 12.50 -19.52
N VAL A 254 21.23 12.93 -18.43
CA VAL A 254 21.35 14.28 -17.87
C VAL A 254 22.14 14.18 -16.57
N ILE A 255 23.16 15.00 -16.42
CA ILE A 255 24.02 15.04 -15.23
C ILE A 255 23.91 16.43 -14.63
N GLU A 256 23.41 16.51 -13.40
CA GLU A 256 23.28 17.76 -12.67
C GLU A 256 24.15 17.73 -11.40
N PRO A 257 24.86 18.82 -11.07
CA PRO A 257 25.62 18.90 -9.83
C PRO A 257 24.73 18.65 -8.60
N ILE A 258 25.22 17.83 -7.66
CA ILE A 258 24.42 17.44 -6.49
C ILE A 258 24.03 18.64 -5.60
N GLY A 259 24.84 19.71 -5.62
CA GLY A 259 24.55 20.95 -4.91
C GLY A 259 23.24 21.64 -5.31
N ASN A 260 22.70 21.37 -6.52
CA ASN A 260 21.39 21.85 -6.95
C ASN A 260 20.24 21.23 -6.12
N PHE A 261 20.52 20.12 -5.44
CA PHE A 261 19.53 19.33 -4.71
C PHE A 261 19.76 19.35 -3.19
N ALA A 262 20.69 20.16 -2.70
CA ALA A 262 21.10 20.18 -1.28
C ALA A 262 19.97 20.50 -0.29
N GLN A 263 18.84 21.05 -0.75
CA GLN A 263 17.66 21.32 0.08
C GLN A 263 16.48 20.38 -0.18
N GLN A 264 16.63 19.37 -1.04
CA GLN A 264 15.55 18.42 -1.29
C GLN A 264 15.36 17.47 -0.11
N GLN A 265 14.11 17.13 0.19
CA GLN A 265 13.77 16.04 1.12
C GLN A 265 13.79 14.69 0.40
N GLY A 266 13.71 13.60 1.17
CA GLY A 266 13.71 12.24 0.61
C GLY A 266 15.10 11.77 0.17
N LEU A 267 15.13 10.73 -0.68
CA LEU A 267 16.37 10.02 -1.03
C LEU A 267 17.45 10.91 -1.61
N VAL A 268 17.09 11.92 -2.40
CA VAL A 268 18.06 12.83 -3.01
C VAL A 268 18.83 13.61 -1.95
N GLY A 269 18.12 14.17 -0.97
CA GLY A 269 18.73 15.01 0.07
C GLY A 269 19.63 14.25 1.02
N CYS A 270 19.30 12.99 1.33
CA CYS A 270 20.00 12.23 2.35
C CYS A 270 20.96 11.15 1.80
N ALA A 271 21.00 10.91 0.48
CA ALA A 271 21.80 9.82 -0.08
C ALA A 271 23.31 9.93 0.19
N GLN A 272 23.85 11.14 0.28
CA GLN A 272 25.28 11.36 0.52
C GLN A 272 25.65 11.03 1.97
N ASP A 273 24.90 11.56 2.93
CA ASP A 273 25.20 11.44 4.36
C ASP A 273 24.63 10.18 5.02
N GLY A 274 23.70 9.52 4.32
CA GLY A 274 22.91 8.42 4.87
C GLY A 274 21.53 8.89 5.28
N CYS A 275 20.51 8.15 4.87
CA CYS A 275 19.12 8.49 5.13
C CYS A 275 18.64 7.91 6.46
N THR A 276 18.15 8.80 7.32
CA THR A 276 17.48 8.46 8.55
C THR A 276 16.00 8.16 8.30
N ARG A 277 15.31 7.71 9.36
CA ARG A 277 13.85 7.58 9.32
C ARG A 277 13.17 8.90 8.97
N ASN A 278 13.64 10.01 9.51
CA ASN A 278 13.00 11.32 9.34
C ASN A 278 13.15 11.86 7.91
N ASP A 279 14.22 11.49 7.22
CA ASP A 279 14.43 11.90 5.82
C ASP A 279 13.49 11.17 4.87
N LEU A 280 13.13 9.92 5.19
CA LEU A 280 12.38 9.02 4.31
C LEU A 280 10.94 8.75 4.74
N ASN A 281 10.51 9.29 5.88
CA ASN A 281 9.16 9.12 6.39
C ASN A 281 8.62 10.43 6.94
N GLY A 282 7.43 10.81 6.49
CA GLY A 282 6.76 11.98 7.03
C GLY A 282 5.48 12.33 6.33
N PHE A 283 4.80 13.32 6.89
CA PHE A 283 3.62 13.95 6.32
C PHE A 283 3.79 15.46 6.40
N SER A 284 3.48 16.17 5.33
CA SER A 284 3.54 17.62 5.29
C SER A 284 2.43 18.21 4.44
N ILE A 285 2.12 19.49 4.70
CA ILE A 285 1.25 20.31 3.88
C ILE A 285 2.12 21.33 3.16
N GLU A 286 2.20 21.22 1.84
CA GLU A 286 2.89 22.20 1.01
C GLU A 286 1.94 23.32 0.62
N ASN A 287 2.32 24.56 0.91
CA ASN A 287 1.61 25.77 0.53
C ASN A 287 2.59 26.87 0.10
N TYR A 288 3.09 26.78 -1.14
CA TYR A 288 4.08 27.70 -1.68
C TYR A 288 3.91 27.92 -3.18
N SER A 289 4.56 28.96 -3.71
CA SER A 289 4.61 29.26 -5.15
C SER A 289 5.89 28.71 -5.74
N ASP A 290 5.76 27.91 -6.79
CA ASP A 290 6.87 27.31 -7.53
C ASP A 290 6.83 27.82 -8.97
N GLU A 291 7.79 28.66 -9.35
CA GLU A 291 7.83 29.34 -10.67
C GLU A 291 6.50 30.02 -11.05
N GLY A 292 5.83 30.63 -10.07
CA GLY A 292 4.53 31.29 -10.24
C GLY A 292 3.32 30.36 -10.26
N LYS A 293 3.52 29.04 -10.10
CA LYS A 293 2.46 28.05 -9.94
C LYS A 293 2.31 27.70 -8.47
N TRP A 294 1.18 28.09 -7.88
CA TRP A 294 0.86 27.77 -6.50
C TRP A 294 0.62 26.27 -6.31
N LYS A 295 1.24 25.71 -5.27
CA LYS A 295 1.00 24.36 -4.76
C LYS A 295 0.21 24.47 -3.46
N TYR A 296 -0.85 23.69 -3.34
CA TYR A 296 -1.55 23.46 -2.08
C TYR A 296 -1.98 22.00 -2.00
N ARG A 297 -1.18 21.19 -1.31
CA ARG A 297 -1.29 19.73 -1.35
C ARG A 297 -0.67 19.10 -0.10
N THR A 298 -1.09 17.88 0.21
CA THR A 298 -0.36 17.02 1.14
C THR A 298 0.74 16.28 0.40
N VAL A 299 1.84 16.02 1.09
CA VAL A 299 2.90 15.10 0.68
C VAL A 299 3.12 14.11 1.81
N ALA A 300 3.10 12.83 1.50
CA ALA A 300 3.37 11.77 2.46
C ALA A 300 4.48 10.86 1.92
N LEU A 301 5.56 10.75 2.68
CA LEU A 301 6.68 9.88 2.43
C LEU A 301 6.64 8.70 3.38
N SER A 302 6.95 7.51 2.87
CA SER A 302 7.07 6.31 3.67
C SER A 302 8.08 5.36 3.06
N PHE A 303 9.05 4.94 3.86
CA PHE A 303 10.08 4.01 3.45
C PHE A 303 10.08 2.79 4.36
N ASP A 304 10.04 1.62 3.74
CA ASP A 304 10.17 0.35 4.43
C ASP A 304 11.56 -0.25 4.16
N PRO A 305 12.41 -0.38 5.21
CA PRO A 305 13.75 -0.97 5.06
C PRO A 305 13.76 -2.41 4.56
N SER A 306 12.72 -3.20 4.86
CA SER A 306 12.63 -4.62 4.46
C SER A 306 12.40 -4.73 2.96
N THR A 307 11.46 -3.94 2.45
CA THR A 307 11.16 -3.90 1.01
C THR A 307 12.16 -3.04 0.24
N GLN A 308 12.86 -2.10 0.90
CA GLN A 308 13.67 -1.03 0.28
C GLN A 308 12.85 -0.17 -0.68
N LEU A 309 11.56 0.01 -0.37
CA LEU A 309 10.62 0.74 -1.19
C LEU A 309 10.30 2.06 -0.51
N LEU A 310 10.62 3.17 -1.18
CA LEU A 310 10.08 4.48 -0.82
C LEU A 310 8.77 4.68 -1.59
N MET A 311 7.70 4.95 -0.87
CA MET A 311 6.46 5.44 -1.44
C MET A 311 6.32 6.94 -1.15
N GLU A 312 5.94 7.69 -2.17
CA GLU A 312 5.50 9.08 -2.02
C GLU A 312 4.06 9.20 -2.53
N LYS A 313 3.25 9.94 -1.79
CA LYS A 313 1.85 10.21 -2.14
C LYS A 313 1.59 11.69 -2.08
N VAL A 314 0.91 12.19 -3.09
CA VAL A 314 0.52 13.60 -3.18
C VAL A 314 -0.97 13.71 -3.42
N GLN A 315 -1.62 14.62 -2.69
CA GLN A 315 -3.03 14.94 -2.88
C GLN A 315 -3.26 16.46 -2.81
N GLY A 316 -3.87 17.02 -3.85
CA GLY A 316 -4.31 18.41 -3.86
C GLY A 316 -5.43 18.65 -2.84
N LEU A 317 -5.39 19.82 -2.19
CA LEU A 317 -6.28 20.16 -1.08
C LEU A 317 -7.42 21.13 -1.44
N GLY A 318 -7.69 21.30 -2.74
CA GLY A 318 -8.78 22.16 -3.18
C GLY A 318 -8.36 23.59 -3.56
N PRO A 319 -9.33 24.41 -4.02
CA PRO A 319 -9.09 25.80 -4.39
C PRO A 319 -8.73 26.67 -3.17
N THR A 320 -8.01 27.76 -3.43
CA THR A 320 -7.70 28.83 -2.47
C THR A 320 -7.78 30.18 -3.18
N GLU A 321 -7.59 31.30 -2.47
CA GLU A 321 -7.50 32.62 -3.12
C GLU A 321 -6.43 32.67 -4.24
N LYS A 322 -5.37 31.86 -4.09
CA LYS A 322 -4.24 31.77 -5.02
C LYS A 322 -4.38 30.65 -6.06
N ILE A 323 -5.35 29.75 -5.87
CA ILE A 323 -5.59 28.57 -6.71
C ILE A 323 -7.05 28.55 -7.10
N GLN A 324 -7.36 29.05 -8.30
CA GLN A 324 -8.74 29.22 -8.79
C GLN A 324 -9.34 27.98 -9.46
N HIS A 325 -8.63 26.85 -9.45
CA HIS A 325 -9.09 25.58 -10.02
C HIS A 325 -9.32 24.53 -8.92
N ASN A 326 -10.00 23.43 -9.24
CA ASN A 326 -10.39 22.39 -8.28
C ASN A 326 -9.22 21.82 -7.45
N ASN A 327 -8.01 21.72 -8.02
CA ASN A 327 -6.80 21.29 -7.32
C ASN A 327 -6.97 19.92 -6.62
N GLN A 328 -7.41 18.93 -7.40
CA GLN A 328 -7.74 17.59 -6.91
C GLN A 328 -6.76 16.52 -7.42
N THR A 329 -5.54 16.91 -7.79
CA THR A 329 -4.55 15.95 -8.29
C THR A 329 -4.20 14.92 -7.22
N GLU A 330 -4.18 13.65 -7.61
CA GLU A 330 -3.66 12.55 -6.79
C GLU A 330 -2.59 11.78 -7.57
N MET A 331 -1.47 11.52 -6.91
CA MET A 331 -0.32 10.84 -7.49
C MET A 331 0.36 9.94 -6.45
N LEU A 332 0.97 8.87 -6.95
CA LEU A 332 1.72 7.88 -6.18
C LEU A 332 3.04 7.60 -6.89
N TRP A 333 4.13 7.58 -6.14
CA TRP A 333 5.44 7.18 -6.61
C TRP A 333 5.91 5.95 -5.84
N PHE A 334 6.61 5.06 -6.53
CA PHE A 334 7.39 3.98 -5.96
C PHE A 334 8.83 4.14 -6.38
N THR A 335 9.74 4.37 -5.44
CA THR A 335 11.18 4.42 -5.68
C THR A 335 11.88 3.23 -5.04
N TYR A 336 12.69 2.52 -5.82
CA TYR A 336 13.37 1.29 -5.41
C TYR A 336 14.68 1.10 -6.19
N PRO A 337 15.64 0.30 -5.69
CA PRO A 337 16.80 -0.12 -6.46
C PRO A 337 16.40 -0.88 -7.71
N GLU A 338 16.91 -0.50 -8.89
CA GLU A 338 16.59 -1.19 -10.16
C GLU A 338 16.89 -2.68 -10.12
N ILE A 339 17.91 -3.09 -9.35
CA ILE A 339 18.29 -4.49 -9.16
C ILE A 339 17.20 -5.36 -8.52
N LYS A 340 16.26 -4.76 -7.76
CA LYS A 340 15.11 -5.49 -7.21
C LYS A 340 14.05 -5.78 -8.28
N GLY A 341 14.03 -4.99 -9.35
CA GLY A 341 12.94 -5.00 -10.33
C GLY A 341 11.61 -4.56 -9.71
N ASN A 342 10.53 -4.65 -10.50
CA ASN A 342 9.18 -4.28 -10.06
C ASN A 342 8.12 -5.34 -10.32
N ASN A 343 8.55 -6.57 -10.59
CA ASN A 343 7.69 -7.68 -10.96
C ASN A 343 7.29 -8.47 -9.71
N ILE A 344 5.99 -8.53 -9.45
CA ILE A 344 5.39 -9.31 -8.37
C ILE A 344 4.81 -10.58 -8.98
N SER A 345 5.24 -11.75 -8.49
CA SER A 345 4.71 -13.03 -8.95
C SER A 345 3.25 -13.18 -8.51
N TYR A 346 2.33 -13.18 -9.47
CA TYR A 346 0.92 -13.47 -9.21
C TYR A 346 0.62 -14.98 -9.18
N GLN A 347 1.54 -15.82 -9.65
CA GLN A 347 1.32 -17.26 -9.66
C GLN A 347 1.31 -17.84 -8.24
N GLY A 348 0.44 -18.82 -8.03
CA GLY A 348 0.30 -19.54 -6.77
C GLY A 348 -1.13 -19.60 -6.26
N ILE A 349 -1.26 -19.99 -4.99
CA ILE A 349 -2.54 -20.13 -4.29
C ILE A 349 -2.85 -18.83 -3.55
N TRP A 350 -4.08 -18.35 -3.73
CA TRP A 350 -4.60 -17.14 -3.13
C TRP A 350 -5.89 -17.43 -2.37
N GLN A 351 -5.99 -16.92 -1.16
CA GLN A 351 -7.25 -16.81 -0.44
C GLN A 351 -7.91 -15.51 -0.84
N LYS A 352 -9.14 -15.58 -1.34
CA LYS A 352 -9.97 -14.43 -1.66
C LYS A 352 -11.07 -14.27 -0.61
N THR A 353 -11.08 -13.15 0.09
CA THR A 353 -12.19 -12.74 0.95
C THR A 353 -13.01 -11.69 0.23
N GLN A 354 -14.32 -11.91 0.09
CA GLN A 354 -15.23 -10.99 -0.58
C GLN A 354 -16.29 -10.48 0.40
N TYR A 355 -16.40 -9.16 0.47
CA TYR A 355 -17.38 -8.48 1.32
C TYR A 355 -18.61 -8.10 0.47
N LEU A 356 -19.78 -8.63 0.86
CA LEU A 356 -21.09 -8.28 0.32
C LEU A 356 -21.94 -7.68 1.43
N SER A 357 -22.98 -6.92 1.07
CA SER A 357 -23.85 -6.17 2.00
C SER A 357 -24.24 -6.96 3.26
N ASP A 358 -24.61 -8.24 3.10
CA ASP A 358 -25.13 -9.08 4.18
C ASP A 358 -24.28 -10.33 4.50
N ASN A 359 -23.19 -10.59 3.76
CA ASN A 359 -22.36 -11.77 3.98
C ASN A 359 -20.90 -11.56 3.54
N THR A 360 -19.97 -12.28 4.19
CA THR A 360 -18.57 -12.38 3.76
C THR A 360 -18.35 -13.79 3.21
N THR A 361 -17.81 -13.92 2.01
CA THR A 361 -17.46 -15.24 1.44
C THR A 361 -15.96 -15.40 1.29
N GLN A 362 -15.45 -16.58 1.63
CA GLN A 362 -14.05 -16.95 1.46
C GLN A 362 -13.93 -18.02 0.37
N GLN A 363 -12.96 -17.83 -0.52
CA GLN A 363 -12.75 -18.68 -1.69
C GLN A 363 -11.26 -18.87 -1.93
N CYS A 364 -10.89 -20.05 -2.42
CA CYS A 364 -9.49 -20.37 -2.70
C CYS A 364 -9.26 -20.41 -4.21
N LEU A 365 -8.33 -19.58 -4.67
CA LEU A 365 -7.97 -19.44 -6.08
C LEU A 365 -6.56 -20.00 -6.32
N LEU A 366 -6.37 -20.66 -7.45
CA LEU A 366 -5.06 -21.00 -7.99
C LEU A 366 -4.86 -20.20 -9.26
N ILE A 367 -3.85 -19.33 -9.30
CA ILE A 367 -3.47 -18.60 -10.50
C ILE A 367 -2.25 -19.32 -11.10
N LYS A 368 -2.42 -19.89 -12.29
CA LYS A 368 -1.36 -20.62 -13.00
C LYS A 368 -1.55 -20.46 -14.50
N GLN A 369 -0.43 -20.25 -15.22
CA GLN A 369 -0.44 -20.23 -16.70
C GLN A 369 -1.52 -19.33 -17.31
N ARG A 370 -1.70 -18.12 -16.76
CA ARG A 370 -2.70 -17.12 -17.20
C ARG A 370 -4.16 -17.47 -16.93
N GLN A 371 -4.42 -18.56 -16.24
CA GLN A 371 -5.75 -19.00 -15.84
C GLN A 371 -5.92 -18.90 -14.33
N ILE A 372 -7.17 -18.78 -13.90
CA ILE A 372 -7.58 -18.76 -12.50
C ILE A 372 -8.52 -19.94 -12.28
N PHE A 373 -8.17 -20.80 -11.35
CA PHE A 373 -8.97 -21.95 -10.95
C PHE A 373 -9.50 -21.77 -9.53
N LEU A 374 -10.67 -22.30 -9.25
CA LEU A 374 -11.36 -22.27 -7.95
C LEU A 374 -11.54 -23.71 -7.42
N THR A 375 -11.57 -23.87 -6.10
CA THR A 375 -11.95 -25.12 -5.44
C THR A 375 -13.46 -25.37 -5.56
N GLU A 376 -13.89 -26.65 -5.59
CA GLU A 376 -15.33 -26.98 -5.64
C GLU A 376 -16.09 -26.63 -4.36
N LYS A 377 -15.39 -26.65 -3.22
CA LYS A 377 -15.92 -26.30 -1.91
C LYS A 377 -15.34 -24.99 -1.43
N GLU A 378 -16.18 -24.19 -0.77
CA GLU A 378 -15.70 -23.06 0.02
C GLU A 378 -14.93 -23.61 1.23
N ASN A 379 -13.66 -23.24 1.30
CA ASN A 379 -12.78 -23.59 2.40
C ASN A 379 -12.29 -22.30 3.03
N THR A 380 -12.32 -22.22 4.36
CA THR A 380 -11.69 -21.13 5.11
C THR A 380 -10.17 -21.21 4.96
N ASP A 381 -9.61 -22.42 4.97
CA ASP A 381 -8.18 -22.68 4.76
C ASP A 381 -7.91 -23.20 3.35
N CYS A 382 -7.05 -22.52 2.60
CA CYS A 382 -6.77 -22.91 1.22
C CYS A 382 -5.87 -24.14 1.12
N PRO A 383 -6.31 -25.22 0.45
CA PRO A 383 -5.53 -26.44 0.33
C PRO A 383 -4.29 -26.20 -0.52
N THR A 384 -3.14 -26.72 -0.09
CA THR A 384 -1.89 -26.64 -0.87
C THR A 384 -1.85 -27.64 -2.04
N ASP A 385 -2.75 -28.62 -2.05
CA ASP A 385 -2.92 -29.57 -3.14
C ASP A 385 -3.63 -28.92 -4.33
N ILE A 386 -2.85 -28.58 -5.36
CA ILE A 386 -3.34 -27.90 -6.57
C ILE A 386 -4.38 -28.71 -7.34
N SER A 387 -4.47 -30.03 -7.15
CA SER A 387 -5.45 -30.88 -7.85
C SER A 387 -6.91 -30.58 -7.44
N GLN A 388 -7.10 -29.93 -6.29
CA GLN A 388 -8.42 -29.53 -5.79
C GLN A 388 -8.99 -28.29 -6.51
N TYR A 389 -8.18 -27.61 -7.34
CA TYR A 389 -8.57 -26.41 -8.07
C TYR A 389 -8.99 -26.79 -9.50
N SER A 390 -10.22 -27.27 -9.65
CA SER A 390 -10.75 -27.85 -10.88
C SER A 390 -11.62 -26.92 -11.72
N ILE A 391 -12.15 -25.83 -11.13
CA ILE A 391 -13.13 -24.96 -11.79
C ILE A 391 -12.41 -23.75 -12.40
N ASP A 392 -12.33 -23.67 -13.73
CA ASP A 392 -11.80 -22.47 -14.42
C ASP A 392 -12.79 -21.29 -14.28
N VAL A 393 -12.32 -20.21 -13.64
CA VAL A 393 -13.06 -18.98 -13.39
C VAL A 393 -12.39 -17.75 -14.02
N THR A 394 -11.46 -17.96 -14.96
CA THR A 394 -10.65 -16.89 -15.59
C THR A 394 -11.51 -15.76 -16.16
N ASP A 395 -12.62 -16.10 -16.82
CA ASP A 395 -13.56 -15.15 -17.42
C ASP A 395 -14.24 -14.20 -16.39
N GLN A 396 -14.15 -14.49 -15.09
CA GLN A 396 -14.68 -13.65 -14.02
C GLN A 396 -13.71 -12.52 -13.60
N TYR A 397 -12.48 -12.52 -14.13
CA TYR A 397 -11.42 -11.56 -13.82
C TYR A 397 -10.86 -10.87 -15.08
N PRO A 398 -11.71 -10.31 -15.97
CA PRO A 398 -11.26 -9.61 -17.17
C PRO A 398 -10.45 -8.33 -16.88
N ASP A 399 -10.52 -7.85 -15.65
CA ASP A 399 -9.78 -6.74 -15.07
C ASP A 399 -8.44 -7.14 -14.45
N MET A 400 -8.05 -8.42 -14.49
CA MET A 400 -6.68 -8.88 -14.24
C MET A 400 -5.92 -9.01 -15.58
N TRP A 401 -5.88 -7.94 -16.38
CA TRP A 401 -5.31 -7.97 -17.74
C TRP A 401 -3.82 -8.35 -17.78
N TRP A 402 -3.11 -8.19 -16.67
CA TRP A 402 -1.70 -8.59 -16.55
C TRP A 402 -1.51 -10.11 -16.63
N LEU A 403 -2.57 -10.92 -16.50
CA LEU A 403 -2.53 -12.35 -16.78
C LEU A 403 -2.15 -12.66 -18.24
N GLU A 404 -2.29 -11.70 -19.16
CA GLU A 404 -1.81 -11.86 -20.55
C GLU A 404 -0.28 -12.06 -20.64
N SER A 405 0.48 -11.61 -19.63
CA SER A 405 1.92 -11.80 -19.56
C SER A 405 2.28 -13.29 -19.49
N SER A 406 3.24 -13.74 -20.30
CA SER A 406 3.81 -15.10 -20.17
C SER A 406 4.72 -15.26 -18.95
N GLN A 407 5.13 -14.16 -18.32
CA GLN A 407 6.14 -14.18 -17.27
C GLN A 407 5.60 -14.63 -15.90
N GLY A 408 4.28 -14.69 -15.71
CA GLY A 408 3.70 -15.05 -14.42
C GLY A 408 3.81 -13.95 -13.34
N SER A 409 4.14 -12.73 -13.75
CA SER A 409 4.28 -11.56 -12.88
C SER A 409 3.48 -10.37 -13.40
N ALA A 410 3.13 -9.48 -12.48
CA ALA A 410 2.62 -8.14 -12.79
C ALA A 410 3.54 -7.09 -12.18
N THR A 411 3.61 -5.93 -12.82
CA THR A 411 4.40 -4.81 -12.29
C THR A 411 3.69 -4.13 -11.11
N LEU A 412 4.45 -3.46 -10.24
CA LEU A 412 3.89 -2.60 -9.18
C LEU A 412 2.81 -1.64 -9.68
N ALA A 413 3.03 -1.02 -10.85
CA ALA A 413 2.06 -0.12 -11.47
C ALA A 413 0.75 -0.83 -11.83
N GLN A 414 0.84 -2.01 -12.44
CA GLN A 414 -0.33 -2.80 -12.84
C GLN A 414 -1.20 -3.21 -11.63
N MET A 415 -0.58 -3.51 -10.49
CA MET A 415 -1.30 -3.86 -9.26
C MET A 415 -1.79 -2.65 -8.44
N ASN A 416 -1.51 -1.41 -8.88
CA ASN A 416 -1.83 -0.18 -8.16
C ASN A 416 -2.54 0.86 -9.03
N ILE A 417 -3.37 0.46 -9.97
CA ILE A 417 -4.02 1.37 -10.92
C ILE A 417 -5.54 1.18 -11.00
N LEU A 418 -6.24 2.25 -11.36
CA LEU A 418 -7.63 2.18 -11.82
C LEU A 418 -7.68 1.69 -13.26
N VAL A 419 -8.49 0.68 -13.53
CA VAL A 419 -8.71 0.20 -14.89
C VAL A 419 -10.15 0.32 -15.32
N ARG A 420 -10.30 0.64 -16.61
CA ARG A 420 -11.57 0.60 -17.31
C ARG A 420 -11.58 -0.60 -18.24
N TRP A 421 -12.47 -1.53 -17.97
CA TRP A 421 -12.65 -2.77 -18.73
C TRP A 421 -14.10 -2.88 -19.21
N TYR A 422 -14.42 -3.91 -19.99
CA TYR A 422 -15.73 -4.05 -20.62
C TYR A 422 -16.25 -5.47 -20.43
N ASN A 423 -17.51 -5.58 -20.02
CA ASN A 423 -18.20 -6.86 -19.99
C ASN A 423 -18.59 -7.29 -21.43
N LYS A 424 -19.24 -8.45 -21.55
CA LYS A 424 -19.70 -8.98 -22.85
C LYS A 424 -20.66 -8.02 -23.57
N ASP A 425 -21.41 -7.20 -22.83
CA ASP A 425 -22.35 -6.21 -23.37
C ASP A 425 -21.69 -4.86 -23.73
N SER A 426 -20.36 -4.79 -23.72
CA SER A 426 -19.57 -3.58 -24.01
C SER A 426 -19.83 -2.40 -23.05
N GLN A 427 -20.44 -2.65 -21.89
CA GLN A 427 -20.61 -1.64 -20.86
C GLN A 427 -19.30 -1.40 -20.13
N PRO A 428 -18.89 -0.14 -19.91
CA PRO A 428 -17.69 0.16 -19.16
C PRO A 428 -17.84 -0.28 -17.71
N GLN A 429 -16.81 -0.92 -17.19
CA GLN A 429 -16.66 -1.35 -15.82
C GLN A 429 -15.38 -0.74 -15.27
N TYR A 430 -15.36 -0.42 -13.98
CA TYR A 430 -14.20 0.17 -13.32
C TYR A 430 -13.73 -0.72 -12.19
N THR A 431 -12.41 -0.87 -12.09
CA THR A 431 -11.77 -1.58 -10.99
C THR A 431 -10.54 -0.84 -10.55
N THR A 432 -10.49 -0.48 -9.28
CA THR A 432 -9.26 -0.01 -8.65
C THR A 432 -8.54 -1.20 -8.04
N TRP A 433 -7.28 -1.38 -8.43
CA TRP A 433 -6.36 -2.30 -7.79
C TRP A 433 -5.45 -1.55 -6.83
N GLU A 434 -5.23 -2.14 -5.66
CA GLU A 434 -4.33 -1.62 -4.64
C GLU A 434 -3.50 -2.78 -4.09
N TYR A 435 -2.17 -2.68 -4.20
CA TYR A 435 -1.23 -3.63 -3.64
C TYR A 435 -0.19 -2.88 -2.84
N LEU A 436 -0.14 -3.14 -1.54
CA LEU A 436 0.91 -2.65 -0.66
C LEU A 436 1.98 -3.74 -0.52
N PRO A 437 3.18 -3.59 -1.10
CA PRO A 437 4.24 -4.58 -0.98
C PRO A 437 4.65 -4.79 0.47
N ALA A 438 4.86 -6.05 0.84
CA ALA A 438 5.36 -6.43 2.16
C ALA A 438 6.34 -7.62 2.02
N GLY A 439 7.28 -7.70 2.96
CA GLY A 439 8.38 -8.68 2.93
C GLY A 439 9.45 -8.35 1.89
N GLU A 440 10.63 -8.97 2.02
CA GLU A 440 11.81 -8.65 1.18
C GLU A 440 11.57 -8.82 -0.32
N SER A 441 10.74 -9.81 -0.69
CA SER A 441 10.38 -10.19 -2.07
C SER A 441 9.10 -9.55 -2.60
N TRP A 442 8.45 -8.67 -1.81
CA TRP A 442 7.23 -7.97 -2.20
C TRP A 442 6.06 -8.90 -2.55
N ASP A 443 5.97 -10.07 -1.94
CA ASP A 443 4.95 -11.08 -2.24
C ASP A 443 4.08 -11.46 -1.03
N GLN A 444 4.31 -10.82 0.12
CA GLN A 444 3.55 -11.03 1.37
C GLN A 444 2.47 -9.95 1.59
N GLY A 445 2.39 -8.97 0.69
CA GLY A 445 1.37 -7.94 0.71
C GLY A 445 -0.03 -8.46 0.37
N VAL A 446 -1.04 -7.65 0.67
CA VAL A 446 -2.44 -7.93 0.33
C VAL A 446 -2.82 -7.15 -0.93
N LEU A 447 -3.47 -7.83 -1.87
CA LEU A 447 -4.03 -7.22 -3.08
C LEU A 447 -5.52 -6.96 -2.87
N TYR A 448 -5.95 -5.71 -3.04
CA TYR A 448 -7.35 -5.33 -3.00
C TYR A 448 -7.89 -5.04 -4.40
N ARG A 449 -9.12 -5.50 -4.64
CA ARG A 449 -9.91 -5.24 -5.84
C ARG A 449 -11.19 -4.53 -5.46
N TYR A 450 -11.30 -3.26 -5.85
CA TYR A 450 -12.51 -2.47 -5.66
C TYR A 450 -13.27 -2.44 -6.98
N ARG A 451 -14.45 -3.05 -7.05
CA ARG A 451 -15.34 -2.93 -8.21
C ARG A 451 -16.31 -1.78 -8.03
N GLN A 452 -16.36 -0.90 -9.02
CA GLN A 452 -16.88 0.44 -8.81
C GLN A 452 -17.72 0.94 -9.99
N GLU A 453 -18.66 1.82 -9.66
CA GLU A 453 -19.38 2.64 -10.63
C GLU A 453 -18.80 4.05 -10.64
N LYS A 454 -18.70 4.64 -11.82
CA LYS A 454 -18.24 6.03 -11.95
C LYS A 454 -19.42 6.99 -11.91
N ARG A 455 -19.36 7.99 -11.04
CA ARG A 455 -20.29 9.10 -10.96
C ARG A 455 -19.58 10.41 -11.31
N ILE A 456 -20.33 11.35 -11.88
CA ILE A 456 -19.88 12.72 -12.12
C ILE A 456 -20.56 13.60 -11.08
N GLN A 457 -19.76 14.37 -10.34
CA GLN A 457 -20.23 15.30 -9.32
C GLN A 457 -20.72 16.62 -9.94
N GLN A 458 -21.41 17.43 -9.15
CA GLN A 458 -21.93 18.74 -9.58
C GLN A 458 -20.81 19.70 -10.03
N ASP A 459 -19.62 19.58 -9.44
CA ASP A 459 -18.43 20.38 -9.77
C ASP A 459 -17.67 19.85 -11.02
N GLY A 460 -18.20 18.82 -11.68
CA GLY A 460 -17.60 18.17 -12.84
C GLY A 460 -16.50 17.16 -12.53
N SER A 461 -16.11 17.01 -11.26
CA SER A 461 -15.16 15.98 -10.85
C SER A 461 -15.76 14.58 -10.94
N GLU A 462 -14.90 13.57 -11.09
CA GLU A 462 -15.32 12.18 -11.12
C GLU A 462 -15.09 11.51 -9.75
N GLN A 463 -16.04 10.66 -9.38
CA GLN A 463 -16.00 9.85 -8.16
C GLN A 463 -16.29 8.39 -8.50
N LEU A 464 -15.76 7.48 -7.69
CA LEU A 464 -16.08 6.06 -7.75
C LEU A 464 -16.92 5.67 -6.55
N GLU A 465 -17.98 4.92 -6.81
CA GLU A 465 -18.82 4.28 -5.79
C GLU A 465 -18.54 2.79 -5.82
N THR A 466 -18.03 2.27 -4.70
CA THR A 466 -17.67 0.87 -4.59
C THR A 466 -18.86 0.03 -4.20
N PHE A 467 -19.17 -0.98 -5.01
CA PHE A 467 -20.27 -1.91 -4.77
C PHE A 467 -19.79 -3.32 -4.41
N LYS A 468 -18.50 -3.61 -4.56
CA LYS A 468 -17.88 -4.87 -4.14
C LYS A 468 -16.40 -4.69 -3.86
N ILE A 469 -15.95 -5.24 -2.74
CA ILE A 469 -14.53 -5.30 -2.35
C ILE A 469 -14.12 -6.76 -2.31
N SER A 470 -12.95 -7.06 -2.86
CA SER A 470 -12.31 -8.38 -2.71
C SER A 470 -10.87 -8.20 -2.26
N GLU A 471 -10.51 -8.93 -1.23
CA GLU A 471 -9.16 -9.03 -0.69
C GLU A 471 -8.53 -10.33 -1.18
N PHE A 472 -7.27 -10.29 -1.60
CA PHE A 472 -6.51 -11.46 -2.03
C PHE A 472 -5.22 -11.54 -1.20
N LYS A 473 -5.13 -12.59 -0.38
CA LYS A 473 -3.93 -12.95 0.39
C LYS A 473 -3.25 -14.14 -0.25
N LYS A 474 -1.95 -14.02 -0.54
CA LYS A 474 -1.17 -15.13 -1.09
C LYS A 474 -0.89 -16.16 0.00
N ILE A 475 -1.22 -17.42 -0.27
CA ILE A 475 -1.03 -18.54 0.66
C ILE A 475 0.21 -19.35 0.31
N ALA A 476 0.44 -19.58 -0.99
CA ALA A 476 1.61 -20.29 -1.47
C ALA A 476 2.04 -19.76 -2.85
N GLY A 477 3.33 -19.81 -3.15
CA GLY A 477 3.89 -19.50 -4.47
C GLY A 477 3.52 -20.54 -5.54
N ALA A 478 4.06 -20.36 -6.75
CA ALA A 478 4.01 -21.40 -7.77
C ALA A 478 4.81 -22.63 -7.30
N ALA A 479 4.24 -23.82 -7.46
CA ALA A 479 4.93 -25.09 -7.28
C ALA A 479 5.80 -25.43 -8.49
#